data_AF-A0A653HLI0-F1
#
_entry.id   AF-A0A653HLI0-F1
#
_cell.length_a   1.000
_cell.length_b   1.000
_cell.length_c   1.000
_cell.angle_alpha   90.00
_cell.angle_beta   90.00
_cell.angle_gamma   90.00
#
_symmetry.space_group_name_H-M   'P 1'
#
loop_
_entity.id
_entity.type
_entity.pdbx_description
1 polymer ?
#
loop_
_entity_poly.entity_id
_entity_poly.type
_entity_poly.pdbx_seq_one_letter_code
_entity_poly.pdbx_strand_id
1 'polypeptide(L)'
;MNKNKESMKNGKTPANKKDNEKAKINKSDKKVGKDNMNKNSQHAKHDNKNEPQNESKREDVVINNEKDENNSITQKENKETNNLHTATEDNKKNSDKKNTNNSNNKNNIKEGESSNKTTNKTNNKTTNKTTDKTTDKTTNKTTNKTTNKNTNKTSNKNTNVNSNDDANKKNKNKKKKKTDKLDLILSQYKNDISKDLRNVKQVEVKQKMETSDNRIDFNLDEIKKIKKNIILKEHIMEEQNNSHIRLLKNWPRVENSIQTNPPTIPIELVFQENNYPCGQILDYKHVLSGQSLQEKKELEKINLDYYDDLRKAAECHRQVRKYIQSYVKPGRKMIDIVQETEKKTKELILSHKLKCGWGFPTGCSLNHCAAHYTPNYGDETVLKYDDVCKLDFGVHVNGCIIDCAFTIAFNEKYDNLIKATQDGTNTGIKEAGIDARMCEIGEAIQEAIESYEIELNQKIYKIKPISNLRGHSINRYKIHGSKCVPIVKQKEKNEIMEEGELFAIETFASTGKGYVVHENECSHFMKNVDKQSVPIRLNSAKSLLKTINESFDTLPFCHRWLDDLGQKRHFMPLKNLIDLNIIEPYPPLCDIKNSFTSQMEHTILLRPTCKEVLSRGPDY
;
A
#
# COMPACT_ATOMS: atom_id res chain seq x y z
N MET A 1 -41.08 -16.65 33.21
CA MET A 1 -41.79 -17.76 33.90
C MET A 1 -42.84 -18.29 32.92
N ASN A 2 -43.09 -19.58 32.77
CA ASN A 2 -42.55 -20.76 33.48
C ASN A 2 -41.64 -21.64 32.59
N LYS A 3 -41.15 -22.76 33.14
CA LYS A 3 -40.02 -23.56 32.60
C LYS A 3 -40.04 -24.97 33.20
N ASN A 4 -39.62 -25.97 32.41
CA ASN A 4 -38.79 -27.13 32.84
C ASN A 4 -39.38 -28.19 33.82
N LYS A 5 -38.86 -29.43 33.93
CA LYS A 5 -37.93 -30.21 33.06
C LYS A 5 -37.96 -31.72 33.34
N GLU A 6 -37.45 -32.45 32.35
CA GLU A 6 -36.83 -33.79 32.39
C GLU A 6 -35.31 -33.68 32.05
N SER A 7 -34.43 -34.71 32.11
CA SER A 7 -34.38 -36.01 32.83
C SER A 7 -32.92 -36.55 32.78
N MET A 8 -32.68 -37.88 32.72
CA MET A 8 -31.38 -38.57 32.86
C MET A 8 -31.38 -39.93 32.09
N LYS A 9 -30.31 -40.73 31.85
CA LYS A 9 -28.91 -40.77 32.34
C LYS A 9 -27.97 -41.57 31.39
N ASN A 10 -26.73 -41.84 31.86
CA ASN A 10 -25.70 -42.80 31.40
C ASN A 10 -26.24 -44.18 30.88
N GLY A 11 -25.52 -45.02 30.11
CA GLY A 11 -24.19 -44.92 29.46
C GLY A 11 -23.43 -46.29 29.30
N LYS A 12 -22.39 -46.32 28.43
CA LYS A 12 -21.38 -47.40 28.16
C LYS A 12 -21.68 -48.53 27.11
N THR A 13 -20.57 -49.03 26.55
CA THR A 13 -20.31 -49.96 25.40
C THR A 13 -20.09 -51.43 25.84
N PRO A 14 -20.01 -52.51 24.98
CA PRO A 14 -19.01 -52.67 23.89
C PRO A 14 -19.29 -53.59 22.64
N ALA A 15 -18.46 -53.39 21.59
CA ALA A 15 -17.87 -54.33 20.59
C ALA A 15 -18.65 -55.50 19.91
N ASN A 16 -18.45 -55.67 18.58
CA ASN A 16 -17.65 -56.75 17.91
C ASN A 16 -18.20 -57.24 16.52
N LYS A 17 -17.31 -57.89 15.73
CA LYS A 17 -17.49 -58.71 14.50
C LYS A 17 -17.62 -58.04 13.11
N LYS A 18 -17.35 -58.87 12.09
CA LYS A 18 -17.23 -58.62 10.64
C LYS A 18 -18.23 -59.51 9.88
N ASP A 19 -18.57 -59.16 8.64
CA ASP A 19 -18.44 -59.99 7.41
C ASP A 19 -19.16 -59.27 6.23
N ASN A 20 -18.46 -58.91 5.14
CA ASN A 20 -18.17 -59.69 3.90
C ASN A 20 -19.33 -59.70 2.87
N GLU A 21 -19.16 -58.98 1.75
CA GLU A 21 -19.57 -59.48 0.42
C GLU A 21 -18.71 -58.88 -0.72
N LYS A 22 -18.74 -59.48 -1.92
CA LYS A 22 -17.84 -59.15 -3.06
C LYS A 22 -18.48 -59.41 -4.44
N ALA A 23 -18.26 -58.49 -5.38
CA ALA A 23 -18.25 -58.74 -6.83
C ALA A 23 -17.06 -57.98 -7.45
N LYS A 24 -16.07 -58.59 -8.11
CA LYS A 24 -16.10 -59.17 -9.48
C LYS A 24 -16.60 -58.14 -10.50
N ILE A 25 -15.75 -57.39 -11.22
CA ILE A 25 -14.72 -57.79 -12.21
C ILE A 25 -15.31 -58.53 -13.42
N ASN A 26 -15.20 -57.90 -14.60
CA ASN A 26 -14.94 -58.56 -15.88
C ASN A 26 -14.32 -57.57 -16.89
N LYS A 27 -13.49 -58.06 -17.82
CA LYS A 27 -12.84 -57.28 -18.89
C LYS A 27 -12.36 -58.22 -20.01
N SER A 28 -12.29 -57.70 -21.25
CA SER A 28 -11.77 -58.34 -22.49
C SER A 28 -12.64 -59.46 -23.12
N ASP A 29 -12.54 -59.81 -24.43
CA ASP A 29 -11.50 -59.51 -25.43
C ASP A 29 -11.92 -59.65 -26.93
N LYS A 30 -11.01 -59.27 -27.86
CA LYS A 30 -10.94 -59.49 -29.36
C LYS A 30 -11.88 -58.61 -30.24
N LYS A 31 -11.46 -57.95 -31.36
CA LYS A 31 -10.59 -58.23 -32.56
C LYS A 31 -11.31 -59.03 -33.67
N VAL A 32 -11.18 -58.77 -34.99
CA VAL A 32 -10.11 -58.25 -35.93
C VAL A 32 -10.74 -57.17 -36.89
N GLY A 33 -10.12 -56.34 -37.75
CA GLY A 33 -8.76 -56.17 -38.34
C GLY A 33 -8.23 -54.72 -38.36
N LYS A 34 -7.34 -54.21 -39.23
CA LYS A 34 -6.76 -54.56 -40.57
C LYS A 34 -7.63 -54.23 -41.80
N ASP A 35 -7.09 -53.66 -42.89
CA ASP A 35 -5.73 -53.16 -43.24
C ASP A 35 -5.89 -52.09 -44.40
N ASN A 36 -4.96 -51.23 -44.87
CA ASN A 36 -3.75 -50.54 -44.33
C ASN A 36 -2.82 -50.11 -45.50
N MET A 37 -2.49 -48.81 -45.73
CA MET A 37 -1.25 -48.36 -46.44
C MET A 37 -0.98 -46.83 -46.56
N ASN A 38 0.30 -46.44 -46.37
CA ASN A 38 1.12 -45.44 -47.12
C ASN A 38 0.74 -43.92 -47.20
N LYS A 39 1.70 -42.96 -47.29
CA LYS A 39 3.16 -42.92 -47.01
C LYS A 39 3.71 -41.47 -47.02
N ASN A 40 4.81 -41.23 -46.28
CA ASN A 40 5.90 -40.27 -46.54
C ASN A 40 5.62 -38.73 -46.61
N SER A 41 6.63 -37.84 -46.59
CA SER A 41 7.71 -37.56 -45.61
C SER A 41 8.76 -36.59 -46.19
N GLN A 42 9.34 -35.71 -45.36
CA GLN A 42 10.67 -35.05 -45.55
C GLN A 42 10.77 -34.01 -46.71
N HIS A 43 11.04 -32.71 -46.41
CA HIS A 43 12.36 -32.05 -46.16
C HIS A 43 13.11 -31.60 -47.44
N ALA A 44 13.28 -30.28 -47.61
CA ALA A 44 14.55 -29.60 -47.91
C ALA A 44 14.36 -28.06 -47.91
N LYS A 45 15.46 -27.30 -47.85
CA LYS A 45 15.52 -25.82 -48.00
C LYS A 45 16.31 -25.47 -49.28
N HIS A 46 16.07 -24.30 -49.86
CA HIS A 46 17.14 -23.34 -50.18
C HIS A 46 16.61 -21.94 -50.54
N ASP A 47 17.52 -20.99 -50.76
CA ASP A 47 17.32 -19.55 -50.62
C ASP A 47 17.36 -18.79 -51.96
N ASN A 48 16.64 -17.66 -52.03
CA ASN A 48 17.03 -16.38 -52.65
C ASN A 48 15.97 -15.34 -52.24
N LYS A 49 16.24 -14.16 -51.67
CA LYS A 49 17.19 -13.05 -51.93
C LYS A 49 16.71 -12.00 -52.95
N ASN A 50 16.82 -10.74 -52.51
CA ASN A 50 16.85 -9.47 -53.23
C ASN A 50 15.52 -8.83 -53.72
N GLU A 51 15.03 -7.86 -52.94
CA GLU A 51 14.48 -6.59 -53.46
C GLU A 51 15.04 -5.43 -52.58
N PRO A 52 15.50 -4.30 -53.18
CA PRO A 52 15.90 -3.12 -52.41
C PRO A 52 15.40 -1.77 -52.98
N GLN A 53 15.35 -0.75 -52.10
CA GLN A 53 15.18 0.70 -52.36
C GLN A 53 13.80 1.19 -52.88
N ASN A 54 13.48 2.49 -52.88
CA ASN A 54 13.54 3.54 -51.84
C ASN A 54 12.75 4.79 -52.32
N GLU A 55 12.50 5.78 -51.46
CA GLU A 55 12.06 7.17 -51.82
C GLU A 55 10.66 7.36 -52.47
N SER A 56 10.12 8.57 -52.63
CA SER A 56 9.93 9.69 -51.67
C SER A 56 8.89 10.70 -52.20
N LYS A 57 8.28 11.52 -51.30
CA LYS A 57 7.53 12.78 -51.59
C LYS A 57 6.27 12.63 -52.48
N ARG A 58 5.40 13.62 -52.70
CA ARG A 58 4.75 14.77 -51.99
C ARG A 58 4.05 15.61 -53.11
N GLU A 59 3.21 16.56 -52.73
CA GLU A 59 2.67 17.67 -53.56
C GLU A 59 1.55 17.38 -54.60
N ASP A 60 0.36 17.87 -54.23
CA ASP A 60 -0.48 18.88 -54.91
C ASP A 60 -0.93 18.72 -56.37
N VAL A 61 -2.25 18.75 -56.59
CA VAL A 61 -2.90 19.24 -57.82
C VAL A 61 -4.08 20.15 -57.47
N VAL A 62 -4.15 21.31 -58.13
CA VAL A 62 -5.18 22.36 -57.99
C VAL A 62 -6.15 22.31 -59.17
N ILE A 63 -7.41 22.71 -58.95
CA ILE A 63 -8.29 23.34 -59.96
C ILE A 63 -9.23 24.33 -59.24
N ASN A 64 -9.54 25.45 -59.89
CA ASN A 64 -10.23 26.63 -59.34
C ASN A 64 -11.58 26.91 -60.02
N ASN A 65 -12.25 27.98 -59.55
CA ASN A 65 -13.35 28.75 -60.16
C ASN A 65 -14.79 28.21 -59.92
N GLU A 66 -15.80 29.04 -59.65
CA GLU A 66 -15.82 30.50 -59.43
C GLU A 66 -17.05 30.96 -58.61
N LYS A 67 -16.94 32.14 -57.96
CA LYS A 67 -17.98 33.15 -57.62
C LYS A 67 -19.37 32.72 -57.10
N ASP A 68 -19.75 33.24 -55.93
CA ASP A 68 -20.55 34.49 -55.87
C ASP A 68 -20.51 35.14 -54.48
N GLU A 69 -20.96 36.41 -54.37
CA GLU A 69 -20.73 37.30 -53.21
C GLU A 69 -21.99 37.50 -52.33
N ASN A 70 -21.84 37.70 -51.00
CA ASN A 70 -22.15 38.99 -50.31
C ASN A 70 -21.96 39.02 -48.77
N ASN A 71 -21.87 40.25 -48.22
CA ASN A 71 -21.80 40.62 -46.78
C ASN A 71 -23.22 40.64 -46.11
N SER A 72 -23.50 40.95 -44.83
CA SER A 72 -22.78 41.49 -43.63
C SER A 72 -23.63 41.15 -42.36
N ILE A 73 -23.11 40.78 -41.17
CA ILE A 73 -22.49 41.56 -40.06
C ILE A 73 -23.47 42.39 -39.15
N THR A 74 -23.70 41.92 -37.89
CA THR A 74 -24.11 42.66 -36.64
C THR A 74 -25.50 43.37 -36.55
N GLN A 75 -26.08 43.82 -35.41
CA GLN A 75 -26.09 43.46 -33.95
C GLN A 75 -27.29 44.16 -33.22
N LYS A 76 -27.66 43.67 -32.01
CA LYS A 76 -28.18 44.40 -30.81
C LYS A 76 -29.61 45.03 -30.73
N GLU A 77 -30.35 44.51 -29.74
CA GLU A 77 -30.94 45.19 -28.54
C GLU A 77 -31.97 46.37 -28.59
N ASN A 78 -33.18 46.06 -28.07
CA ASN A 78 -33.97 46.77 -27.02
C ASN A 78 -34.90 47.98 -27.30
N LYS A 79 -36.01 48.01 -26.52
CA LYS A 79 -36.85 49.16 -26.04
C LYS A 79 -37.82 49.83 -27.06
N GLU A 80 -39.02 50.37 -26.72
CA GLU A 80 -39.82 50.49 -25.46
C GLU A 80 -41.28 51.00 -25.72
N THR A 81 -42.17 51.03 -24.69
CA THR A 81 -43.47 51.77 -24.57
C THR A 81 -44.74 51.19 -25.29
N ASN A 82 -46.02 51.34 -24.84
CA ASN A 82 -46.62 51.88 -23.58
C ASN A 82 -48.13 51.51 -23.34
N ASN A 83 -48.64 51.89 -22.14
CA ASN A 83 -50.05 52.07 -21.67
C ASN A 83 -50.85 50.81 -21.23
N LEU A 84 -51.43 50.68 -20.02
CA LEU A 84 -52.37 51.50 -19.16
C LEU A 84 -53.86 51.27 -19.54
N HIS A 85 -54.86 51.18 -18.64
CA HIS A 85 -55.01 51.33 -17.17
C HIS A 85 -55.68 50.05 -16.55
N THR A 86 -56.20 49.91 -15.31
CA THR A 86 -56.65 50.80 -14.20
C THR A 86 -56.52 50.08 -12.82
N ALA A 87 -56.92 50.68 -11.68
CA ALA A 87 -56.71 50.14 -10.32
C ALA A 87 -57.83 50.49 -9.29
N THR A 88 -58.10 49.58 -8.33
CA THR A 88 -58.81 49.75 -7.04
C THR A 88 -58.58 48.50 -6.16
N GLU A 89 -58.91 48.47 -4.87
CA GLU A 89 -58.39 49.20 -3.72
C GLU A 89 -59.02 48.61 -2.43
N ASP A 90 -58.17 48.30 -1.45
CA ASP A 90 -58.34 48.56 0.00
C ASP A 90 -59.02 47.58 1.01
N ASN A 91 -58.39 47.59 2.22
CA ASN A 91 -58.94 47.45 3.58
C ASN A 91 -59.19 46.10 4.37
N LYS A 92 -58.17 45.78 5.18
CA LYS A 92 -58.14 45.83 6.69
C LYS A 92 -58.71 44.71 7.59
N LYS A 93 -57.89 44.41 8.65
CA LYS A 93 -58.23 43.95 10.03
C LYS A 93 -58.80 42.52 10.15
N ASN A 94 -58.68 41.74 11.24
CA ASN A 94 -57.98 41.77 12.57
C ASN A 94 -58.08 40.31 13.15
N SER A 95 -57.52 39.85 14.28
CA SER A 95 -56.63 40.35 15.35
C SER A 95 -56.25 39.20 16.32
N ASP A 96 -55.21 39.41 17.15
CA ASP A 96 -55.07 38.90 18.55
C ASP A 96 -54.83 37.38 18.82
N LYS A 97 -54.15 36.93 19.90
CA LYS A 97 -53.38 37.61 20.99
C LYS A 97 -52.43 36.65 21.77
N LYS A 98 -51.32 37.21 22.30
CA LYS A 98 -50.60 36.87 23.58
C LYS A 98 -49.90 35.50 23.70
N ASN A 99 -48.91 35.28 24.59
CA ASN A 99 -48.25 36.08 25.66
C ASN A 99 -46.72 35.80 25.60
N THR A 100 -45.79 36.78 25.66
CA THR A 100 -45.04 37.28 26.87
C THR A 100 -44.28 36.21 27.69
N ASN A 101 -43.05 36.43 28.20
CA ASN A 101 -42.54 37.62 28.92
C ASN A 101 -40.99 37.82 28.89
N ASN A 102 -40.56 39.10 28.82
CA ASN A 102 -39.49 39.82 29.56
C ASN A 102 -38.06 39.26 29.86
N SER A 103 -37.01 40.10 30.08
CA SER A 103 -36.69 41.50 29.64
C SER A 103 -35.36 42.04 30.23
N ASN A 104 -34.56 42.79 29.44
CA ASN A 104 -33.70 43.94 29.82
C ASN A 104 -32.55 43.70 30.86
N ASN A 105 -31.57 44.58 31.17
CA ASN A 105 -31.23 46.02 30.96
C ASN A 105 -29.68 46.17 31.21
N LYS A 106 -28.87 47.21 30.90
CA LYS A 106 -28.86 48.34 29.93
C LYS A 106 -27.49 49.09 29.99
N ASN A 107 -27.27 50.09 29.10
CA ASN A 107 -26.37 51.27 29.22
C ASN A 107 -24.82 51.12 29.09
N ASN A 108 -24.03 52.14 28.71
CA ASN A 108 -24.19 53.26 27.73
C ASN A 108 -22.84 54.04 27.52
N ILE A 109 -22.81 55.06 26.62
CA ILE A 109 -21.75 56.12 26.39
C ILE A 109 -20.54 55.62 25.55
N LYS A 110 -20.16 56.15 24.35
CA LYS A 110 -19.81 57.51 23.81
C LYS A 110 -18.36 57.95 24.17
N GLU A 111 -17.58 58.70 23.38
CA GLU A 111 -17.67 59.35 22.04
C GLU A 111 -16.46 58.87 21.15
N GLY A 112 -16.35 58.99 19.82
CA GLY A 112 -16.26 60.17 18.93
C GLY A 112 -14.80 60.33 18.38
N GLU A 113 -14.48 60.89 17.20
CA GLU A 113 -15.26 61.40 16.05
C GLU A 113 -14.34 61.70 14.82
N SER A 114 -14.79 61.45 13.56
CA SER A 114 -14.28 62.01 12.27
C SER A 114 -12.80 61.74 11.82
N SER A 115 -12.35 61.95 10.56
CA SER A 115 -12.95 61.84 9.20
C SER A 115 -11.86 61.92 8.09
N ASN A 116 -12.19 61.55 6.83
CA ASN A 116 -11.51 61.96 5.56
C ASN A 116 -10.06 61.47 5.27
N LYS A 117 -9.52 61.42 4.03
CA LYS A 117 -10.06 61.16 2.66
C LYS A 117 -8.90 60.98 1.63
N THR A 118 -9.08 60.15 0.60
CA THR A 118 -8.37 60.15 -0.73
C THR A 118 -6.83 59.97 -0.84
N THR A 119 -6.42 58.95 -1.63
CA THR A 119 -5.34 58.90 -2.68
C THR A 119 -4.29 60.05 -2.75
N ASN A 120 -2.99 59.82 -3.07
CA ASN A 120 -2.51 59.18 -4.32
C ASN A 120 -0.96 58.99 -4.41
N LYS A 121 -0.51 58.21 -5.42
CA LYS A 121 0.82 58.17 -6.13
C LYS A 121 2.19 57.92 -5.41
N THR A 122 2.70 56.70 -5.65
CA THR A 122 3.98 56.30 -6.32
C THR A 122 5.34 57.03 -6.21
N ASN A 123 6.40 56.20 -6.34
CA ASN A 123 7.84 56.47 -6.62
C ASN A 123 8.70 56.84 -5.39
N ASN A 124 9.96 56.35 -5.24
CA ASN A 124 10.96 56.12 -6.30
C ASN A 124 11.99 54.99 -6.03
N LYS A 125 12.81 54.65 -7.03
CA LYS A 125 14.05 53.84 -6.93
C LYS A 125 15.23 54.72 -6.39
N THR A 126 16.50 54.29 -6.16
CA THR A 126 17.30 53.14 -6.62
C THR A 126 18.55 52.90 -5.73
N THR A 127 19.08 51.66 -5.76
CA THR A 127 20.42 51.13 -5.40
C THR A 127 21.61 52.07 -5.05
N ASN A 128 22.43 51.64 -4.07
CA ASN A 128 23.87 51.34 -4.25
C ASN A 128 24.45 50.61 -2.98
N LYS A 129 25.69 50.10 -2.92
CA LYS A 129 26.42 49.06 -3.69
C LYS A 129 27.85 48.94 -3.09
N THR A 130 28.40 47.72 -2.89
CA THR A 130 29.85 47.39 -2.66
C THR A 130 30.60 48.02 -1.45
N THR A 131 31.71 47.53 -0.86
CA THR A 131 32.32 46.19 -0.55
C THR A 131 33.65 46.46 0.19
N ASP A 132 33.98 45.74 1.28
CA ASP A 132 35.35 45.55 1.87
C ASP A 132 35.22 44.83 3.24
N LYS A 133 36.20 44.12 3.83
CA LYS A 133 37.49 43.53 3.38
C LYS A 133 37.91 42.39 4.36
N THR A 134 38.92 41.58 4.00
CA THR A 134 39.61 40.60 4.87
C THR A 134 40.59 41.31 5.85
N THR A 135 41.17 40.72 6.92
CA THR A 135 41.67 39.36 7.24
C THR A 135 41.33 38.95 8.72
N ASP A 136 41.99 38.10 9.55
CA ASP A 136 43.31 37.40 9.52
C ASP A 136 43.44 36.09 10.36
N LYS A 137 44.54 35.91 11.14
CA LYS A 137 45.18 34.63 11.53
C LYS A 137 44.91 34.09 12.96
N THR A 138 45.12 32.77 13.03
CA THR A 138 45.69 31.92 14.11
C THR A 138 46.67 32.61 15.11
N THR A 139 47.00 32.09 16.30
CA THR A 139 47.50 30.71 16.58
C THR A 139 47.64 30.43 18.10
N ASN A 140 47.52 29.16 18.54
CA ASN A 140 48.19 28.66 19.76
C ASN A 140 48.50 27.13 19.70
N LYS A 141 49.32 26.56 20.60
CA LYS A 141 50.05 25.29 20.36
C LYS A 141 50.70 24.59 21.58
N THR A 142 50.34 23.31 21.86
CA THR A 142 51.08 22.30 22.69
C THR A 142 51.28 22.61 24.21
N THR A 143 51.67 21.72 25.15
CA THR A 143 52.10 20.28 25.18
C THR A 143 51.92 19.70 26.61
N ASN A 144 51.86 18.36 26.79
CA ASN A 144 52.78 17.64 27.72
C ASN A 144 52.73 16.09 27.69
N LYS A 145 53.80 15.46 28.19
CA LYS A 145 53.95 14.01 28.50
C LYS A 145 53.76 13.79 30.04
N THR A 146 53.89 12.63 30.70
CA THR A 146 54.76 11.44 30.48
C THR A 146 54.32 10.21 31.31
N THR A 147 54.58 9.00 30.81
CA THR A 147 54.85 7.71 31.51
C THR A 147 54.11 7.31 32.81
N ASN A 148 53.61 6.07 32.82
CA ASN A 148 54.30 5.02 33.59
C ASN A 148 54.19 3.62 32.94
N LYS A 149 55.05 2.66 33.34
CA LYS A 149 55.09 1.26 32.87
C LYS A 149 54.90 0.29 34.04
N ASN A 150 54.26 -0.87 33.82
CA ASN A 150 54.91 -2.19 33.98
C ASN A 150 53.97 -3.41 33.80
N THR A 151 54.40 -4.34 32.93
CA THR A 151 54.37 -5.84 33.03
C THR A 151 53.10 -6.59 33.48
N ASN A 152 52.74 -7.76 32.92
CA ASN A 152 53.47 -8.81 32.15
C ASN A 152 52.73 -9.13 30.81
N LYS A 153 53.36 -9.64 29.73
CA LYS A 153 53.81 -11.05 29.48
C LYS A 153 52.77 -12.09 29.95
N THR A 154 52.31 -13.06 29.17
CA THR A 154 52.79 -13.75 27.94
C THR A 154 51.60 -13.99 26.98
N SER A 155 51.70 -14.49 25.74
CA SER A 155 52.80 -14.98 24.87
C SER A 155 52.27 -15.07 23.44
N ASN A 156 53.05 -14.72 22.40
CA ASN A 156 52.70 -15.09 21.03
C ASN A 156 53.90 -15.05 20.05
N LYS A 157 54.33 -16.21 19.55
CA LYS A 157 55.10 -16.41 18.31
C LYS A 157 55.29 -17.91 18.06
N ASN A 158 54.67 -18.44 17.00
CA ASN A 158 54.93 -19.78 16.47
C ASN A 158 55.13 -19.71 14.95
N THR A 159 56.39 -19.76 14.54
CA THR A 159 56.90 -20.09 13.19
C THR A 159 58.26 -20.75 13.44
N ASN A 160 58.73 -21.77 12.70
CA ASN A 160 58.26 -22.41 11.47
C ASN A 160 58.77 -23.88 11.44
N VAL A 161 58.71 -24.52 10.25
CA VAL A 161 59.61 -25.59 9.76
C VAL A 161 59.12 -27.06 9.83
N ASN A 162 58.92 -27.61 8.61
CA ASN A 162 59.06 -28.99 8.10
C ASN A 162 58.21 -30.18 8.60
N SER A 163 57.26 -30.56 7.75
CA SER A 163 57.26 -31.80 6.93
C SER A 163 58.14 -33.01 7.34
N ASN A 164 57.51 -34.19 7.47
CA ASN A 164 57.57 -35.24 6.43
C ASN A 164 56.74 -36.48 6.84
N ASP A 165 55.99 -37.03 5.90
CA ASP A 165 55.68 -38.47 5.88
C ASP A 165 56.92 -39.22 5.36
N ASP A 166 57.29 -40.35 5.98
CA ASP A 166 57.17 -41.67 5.33
C ASP A 166 57.53 -42.84 6.28
N ALA A 167 57.34 -44.07 5.82
CA ALA A 167 57.35 -45.30 6.57
C ALA A 167 58.69 -45.73 7.22
N ASN A 168 58.58 -46.38 8.39
CA ASN A 168 59.44 -47.55 8.66
C ASN A 168 58.71 -48.63 9.48
N LYS A 169 59.26 -49.85 9.50
CA LYS A 169 58.52 -51.12 9.71
C LYS A 169 59.22 -52.02 10.74
N LYS A 170 58.42 -52.79 11.50
CA LYS A 170 58.84 -53.69 12.63
C LYS A 170 59.14 -52.89 13.91
N ASN A 171 58.79 -53.34 15.12
CA ASN A 171 58.80 -54.73 15.58
C ASN A 171 57.60 -55.14 16.44
N LYS A 172 57.34 -56.46 16.55
CA LYS A 172 56.28 -57.01 17.41
C LYS A 172 56.74 -57.07 18.87
N ASN A 173 55.88 -56.69 19.82
CA ASN A 173 55.87 -57.34 21.13
C ASN A 173 54.49 -57.30 21.78
N LYS A 174 53.99 -58.46 22.23
CA LYS A 174 52.64 -58.60 22.81
C LYS A 174 52.67 -58.34 24.33
N LYS A 175 51.97 -57.31 24.81
CA LYS A 175 51.42 -57.30 26.18
C LYS A 175 49.96 -56.85 26.14
N LYS A 176 49.04 -57.74 26.56
CA LYS A 176 47.64 -57.39 26.80
C LYS A 176 47.59 -56.44 28.01
N LYS A 177 47.24 -55.17 27.82
CA LYS A 177 46.60 -54.39 28.89
C LYS A 177 45.11 -54.67 28.86
N LYS A 178 44.50 -54.84 30.03
CA LYS A 178 43.03 -54.71 30.15
C LYS A 178 42.69 -53.24 29.88
N THR A 179 41.65 -52.97 29.11
CA THR A 179 40.98 -51.67 29.13
C THR A 179 40.14 -51.63 30.39
N ASP A 180 40.52 -50.79 31.35
CA ASP A 180 39.79 -50.72 32.61
C ASP A 180 38.41 -50.10 32.41
N LYS A 181 37.41 -50.70 33.05
CA LYS A 181 35.98 -50.36 32.87
C LYS A 181 35.68 -48.88 33.19
N LEU A 182 36.53 -48.27 34.02
CA LEU A 182 36.50 -46.86 34.40
C LEU A 182 36.77 -45.91 33.22
N ASP A 183 37.75 -46.20 32.37
CA ASP A 183 38.10 -45.35 31.20
C ASP A 183 36.97 -45.32 30.18
N LEU A 184 36.30 -46.46 29.98
CA LEU A 184 35.14 -46.55 29.09
C LEU A 184 34.00 -45.65 29.62
N ILE A 185 33.67 -45.76 30.90
CA ILE A 185 32.65 -44.93 31.57
C ILE A 185 33.02 -43.44 31.48
N LEU A 186 34.27 -43.08 31.77
CA LEU A 186 34.77 -41.69 31.67
C LEU A 186 34.70 -41.14 30.24
N SER A 187 34.96 -41.96 29.22
CA SER A 187 34.82 -41.56 27.82
C SER A 187 33.34 -41.32 27.45
N GLN A 188 32.44 -42.14 27.97
CA GLN A 188 31.01 -42.07 27.70
C GLN A 188 30.40 -40.83 28.37
N TYR A 189 30.70 -40.61 29.65
CA TYR A 189 30.25 -39.44 30.42
C TYR A 189 30.74 -38.11 29.79
N LYS A 190 31.98 -38.07 29.28
CA LYS A 190 32.50 -36.91 28.52
C LYS A 190 31.77 -36.68 27.19
N ASN A 191 31.40 -37.75 26.48
CA ASN A 191 30.65 -37.64 25.24
C ASN A 191 29.22 -37.14 25.49
N ASP A 192 28.56 -37.58 26.56
CA ASP A 192 27.20 -37.16 26.87
C ASP A 192 27.15 -35.71 27.38
N ILE A 193 28.07 -35.27 28.25
CA ILE A 193 28.28 -33.84 28.56
C ILE A 193 28.54 -33.03 27.29
N SER A 194 29.30 -33.58 26.33
CA SER A 194 29.56 -32.91 25.05
C SER A 194 28.33 -32.85 24.12
N LYS A 195 27.36 -33.75 24.25
CA LYS A 195 26.06 -33.65 23.57
C LYS A 195 25.19 -32.60 24.24
N ASP A 196 25.10 -32.60 25.56
CA ASP A 196 24.24 -31.65 26.28
C ASP A 196 24.72 -30.21 26.10
N LEU A 197 26.04 -29.96 26.10
CA LEU A 197 26.62 -28.66 25.74
C LEU A 197 26.36 -28.25 24.28
N ARG A 198 26.11 -29.20 23.36
CA ARG A 198 25.68 -28.90 21.98
C ARG A 198 24.18 -28.64 21.92
N ASN A 199 23.37 -29.42 22.64
CA ASN A 199 21.92 -29.25 22.74
C ASN A 199 21.57 -27.88 23.34
N VAL A 200 22.18 -27.51 24.47
CA VAL A 200 22.02 -26.18 25.09
C VAL A 200 22.40 -25.07 24.11
N LYS A 201 23.53 -25.18 23.39
CA LYS A 201 23.92 -24.19 22.37
C LYS A 201 22.96 -24.15 21.18
N GLN A 202 22.38 -25.27 20.76
CA GLN A 202 21.36 -25.28 19.71
C GLN A 202 20.04 -24.66 20.17
N VAL A 203 19.66 -24.83 21.44
CA VAL A 203 18.50 -24.15 22.04
C VAL A 203 18.75 -22.64 22.18
N GLU A 204 19.92 -22.22 22.67
CA GLU A 204 20.32 -20.80 22.71
C GLU A 204 20.35 -20.16 21.32
N VAL A 205 20.83 -20.88 20.30
CA VAL A 205 20.85 -20.40 18.91
C VAL A 205 19.44 -20.32 18.34
N LYS A 206 18.56 -21.30 18.58
CA LYS A 206 17.13 -21.20 18.20
C LYS A 206 16.46 -20.01 18.87
N GLN A 207 16.59 -19.84 20.18
CA GLN A 207 16.02 -18.71 20.91
C GLN A 207 16.60 -17.37 20.43
N LYS A 208 17.87 -17.30 20.04
CA LYS A 208 18.47 -16.11 19.41
C LYS A 208 17.99 -15.85 17.98
N MET A 209 17.60 -16.87 17.23
CA MET A 209 16.95 -16.70 15.92
C MET A 209 15.50 -16.23 16.10
N GLU A 210 14.70 -16.91 16.93
CA GLU A 210 13.31 -16.55 17.27
C GLU A 210 13.19 -15.12 17.84
N THR A 211 14.13 -14.69 18.68
CA THR A 211 14.17 -13.29 19.17
C THR A 211 14.75 -12.29 18.17
N SER A 212 15.37 -12.75 17.07
CA SER A 212 15.87 -11.87 16.00
C SER A 212 14.84 -11.58 14.90
N ASP A 213 13.92 -12.51 14.64
CA ASP A 213 12.87 -12.40 13.60
C ASP A 213 11.78 -11.38 13.96
N ASN A 214 11.36 -11.35 15.23
CA ASN A 214 10.23 -10.55 15.74
C ASN A 214 10.44 -9.03 15.76
N ARG A 215 11.48 -8.50 15.11
CA ARG A 215 11.65 -7.05 14.94
C ARG A 215 10.93 -6.59 13.69
N ILE A 216 10.24 -5.46 13.78
CA ILE A 216 9.64 -4.78 12.62
C ILE A 216 10.71 -4.49 11.55
N ASP A 217 11.82 -3.84 11.93
CA ASP A 217 12.87 -3.43 10.99
C ASP A 217 14.15 -4.28 11.02
N PHE A 218 14.83 -4.33 9.87
CA PHE A 218 16.21 -4.77 9.78
C PHE A 218 17.17 -3.65 10.23
N ASN A 219 18.29 -4.00 10.87
CA ASN A 219 19.38 -3.05 11.09
C ASN A 219 20.32 -2.96 9.86
N LEU A 220 21.14 -1.91 9.81
CA LEU A 220 22.03 -1.64 8.68
C LEU A 220 23.03 -2.77 8.40
N ASP A 221 23.41 -3.56 9.40
CA ASP A 221 24.36 -4.67 9.22
C ASP A 221 23.67 -5.97 8.78
N GLU A 222 22.40 -6.16 9.12
CA GLU A 222 21.53 -7.17 8.50
C GLU A 222 21.30 -6.86 7.02
N ILE A 223 20.96 -5.61 6.69
CA ILE A 223 20.80 -5.16 5.29
C ILE A 223 22.08 -5.41 4.49
N LYS A 224 23.26 -5.06 5.01
CA LYS A 224 24.56 -5.36 4.37
C LYS A 224 24.79 -6.86 4.16
N LYS A 225 24.43 -7.71 5.14
CA LYS A 225 24.57 -9.18 5.05
C LYS A 225 23.62 -9.77 4.02
N ILE A 226 22.35 -9.35 4.00
CA ILE A 226 21.35 -9.78 3.02
C ILE A 226 21.85 -9.45 1.61
N LYS A 227 22.23 -8.20 1.35
CA LYS A 227 22.78 -7.78 0.06
C LYS A 227 24.01 -8.58 -0.38
N LYS A 228 24.94 -8.85 0.54
CA LYS A 228 26.18 -9.60 0.24
C LYS A 228 25.95 -11.10 -0.02
N ASN A 229 24.88 -11.67 0.53
CA ASN A 229 24.60 -13.11 0.43
C ASN A 229 23.72 -13.47 -0.78
N ILE A 230 23.04 -12.50 -1.39
CA ILE A 230 22.19 -12.71 -2.57
C ILE A 230 23.07 -12.85 -3.83
N ILE A 231 22.83 -13.90 -4.60
CA ILE A 231 23.44 -14.13 -5.91
C ILE A 231 22.37 -13.85 -6.96
N LEU A 232 22.53 -12.77 -7.72
CA LEU A 232 21.63 -12.42 -8.81
C LEU A 232 21.82 -13.39 -9.99
N LYS A 233 20.71 -13.89 -10.53
CA LYS A 233 20.69 -14.77 -11.70
C LYS A 233 19.43 -14.51 -12.52
N GLU A 234 19.62 -14.25 -13.80
CA GLU A 234 18.52 -14.17 -14.75
C GLU A 234 17.91 -15.55 -14.97
N HIS A 235 16.57 -15.61 -15.02
CA HIS A 235 15.79 -16.78 -15.34
C HIS A 235 14.40 -16.39 -15.85
N ILE A 236 13.75 -17.34 -16.53
CA ILE A 236 12.38 -17.21 -16.98
C ILE A 236 11.45 -17.29 -15.75
N MET A 237 10.69 -16.23 -15.52
CA MET A 237 9.55 -16.22 -14.60
C MET A 237 8.28 -16.51 -15.40
N GLU A 238 7.71 -17.70 -15.21
CA GLU A 238 6.48 -18.12 -15.90
C GLU A 238 5.25 -17.28 -15.52
N GLU A 239 4.21 -17.39 -16.35
CA GLU A 239 2.91 -16.72 -16.15
C GLU A 239 2.28 -17.13 -14.81
N GLN A 240 1.77 -16.16 -14.04
CA GLN A 240 0.98 -16.45 -12.84
C GLN A 240 -0.51 -16.39 -13.17
N ASN A 241 -1.14 -17.57 -13.17
CA ASN A 241 -2.59 -17.67 -13.19
C ASN A 241 -3.20 -17.12 -11.88
N ASN A 242 -4.17 -16.21 -12.03
CA ASN A 242 -4.92 -15.59 -10.94
C ASN A 242 -6.41 -15.95 -10.97
N SER A 243 -6.87 -16.86 -11.84
CA SER A 243 -8.29 -17.08 -12.14
C SER A 243 -9.10 -17.75 -11.01
N HIS A 244 -8.48 -18.06 -9.88
CA HIS A 244 -9.17 -18.41 -8.63
C HIS A 244 -9.74 -17.19 -7.90
N ILE A 245 -9.26 -15.98 -8.19
CA ILE A 245 -9.81 -14.71 -7.69
C ILE A 245 -10.62 -14.06 -8.81
N ARG A 246 -11.82 -13.56 -8.49
CA ARG A 246 -12.68 -12.89 -9.49
C ARG A 246 -12.04 -11.60 -10.00
N LEU A 247 -12.02 -11.44 -11.33
CA LEU A 247 -11.71 -10.20 -12.05
C LEU A 247 -10.32 -9.59 -11.82
N LEU A 248 -9.35 -10.38 -11.35
CA LEU A 248 -7.93 -10.05 -11.46
C LEU A 248 -7.35 -10.73 -12.70
N LYS A 249 -6.49 -10.02 -13.44
CA LYS A 249 -5.80 -10.57 -14.61
C LYS A 249 -4.60 -11.42 -14.17
N ASN A 250 -4.14 -12.30 -15.05
CA ASN A 250 -2.91 -13.07 -14.85
C ASN A 250 -1.68 -12.14 -14.96
N TRP A 251 -0.59 -12.47 -14.28
CA TRP A 251 0.69 -11.78 -14.50
C TRP A 251 1.43 -12.45 -15.66
N PRO A 252 1.87 -11.69 -16.68
CA PRO A 252 2.56 -12.26 -17.84
C PRO A 252 3.88 -12.93 -17.46
N ARG A 253 4.27 -13.89 -18.31
CA ARG A 253 5.61 -14.48 -18.35
C ARG A 253 6.67 -13.40 -18.64
N VAL A 254 7.84 -13.50 -18.01
CA VAL A 254 8.99 -12.62 -18.18
C VAL A 254 10.23 -13.48 -18.44
N GLU A 255 10.80 -13.39 -19.64
CA GLU A 255 11.94 -14.23 -20.06
C GLU A 255 13.20 -13.99 -19.23
N ASN A 256 13.51 -12.73 -18.94
CA ASN A 256 14.74 -12.30 -18.26
C ASN A 256 14.39 -11.64 -16.92
N SER A 257 13.99 -12.44 -15.92
CA SER A 257 13.76 -11.94 -14.56
C SER A 257 14.95 -12.23 -13.65
N ILE A 258 15.37 -11.23 -12.87
CA ILE A 258 16.32 -11.40 -11.78
C ILE A 258 15.58 -11.82 -10.48
N GLN A 259 14.29 -11.50 -10.35
CA GLN A 259 13.48 -11.78 -9.16
C GLN A 259 13.06 -13.26 -9.11
N THR A 260 13.12 -13.84 -7.91
CA THR A 260 12.73 -15.24 -7.62
C THR A 260 11.22 -15.45 -7.61
N ASN A 261 10.78 -16.71 -7.70
CA ASN A 261 9.40 -17.11 -7.47
C ASN A 261 9.34 -18.21 -6.36
N PRO A 262 8.76 -17.94 -5.17
CA PRO A 262 8.21 -16.66 -4.72
C PRO A 262 9.31 -15.58 -4.56
N PRO A 263 8.95 -14.28 -4.62
CA PRO A 263 9.93 -13.19 -4.60
C PRO A 263 10.64 -13.08 -3.24
N THR A 264 11.97 -12.95 -3.29
CA THR A 264 12.85 -12.84 -2.11
C THR A 264 14.04 -11.89 -2.30
N ILE A 265 14.26 -11.35 -3.51
CA ILE A 265 15.35 -10.40 -3.78
C ILE A 265 14.82 -8.97 -3.60
N PRO A 266 15.46 -8.12 -2.79
CA PRO A 266 15.06 -6.73 -2.60
C PRO A 266 14.97 -5.93 -3.91
N ILE A 267 13.99 -5.03 -4.01
CA ILE A 267 13.69 -4.26 -5.22
C ILE A 267 14.93 -3.47 -5.72
N GLU A 268 15.71 -2.90 -4.81
CA GLU A 268 16.95 -2.17 -5.10
C GLU A 268 18.17 -3.05 -5.49
N LEU A 269 18.00 -4.37 -5.58
CA LEU A 269 18.97 -5.29 -6.21
C LEU A 269 18.48 -5.83 -7.56
N VAL A 270 17.16 -5.89 -7.76
CA VAL A 270 16.54 -6.19 -9.06
C VAL A 270 16.72 -5.00 -10.01
N PHE A 271 16.45 -3.78 -9.52
CA PHE A 271 16.55 -2.54 -10.26
C PHE A 271 17.76 -1.74 -9.75
N GLN A 272 18.92 -1.99 -10.35
CA GLN A 272 20.15 -1.30 -10.04
C GLN A 272 20.15 0.13 -10.62
N GLU A 273 21.04 0.99 -10.10
CA GLU A 273 21.17 2.39 -10.53
C GLU A 273 19.86 3.21 -10.48
N ASN A 274 18.95 2.84 -9.57
CA ASN A 274 17.60 3.40 -9.42
C ASN A 274 16.69 3.31 -10.67
N ASN A 275 16.99 2.42 -11.62
CA ASN A 275 16.18 2.21 -12.82
C ASN A 275 14.86 1.44 -12.53
N TYR A 276 14.02 1.98 -11.64
CA TYR A 276 12.73 1.41 -11.26
C TYR A 276 11.68 1.66 -12.36
N PRO A 277 10.81 0.68 -12.67
CA PRO A 277 9.86 0.81 -13.77
C PRO A 277 8.80 1.88 -13.49
N CYS A 278 8.57 2.74 -14.48
CA CYS A 278 7.49 3.72 -14.48
C CYS A 278 6.12 3.06 -14.31
N GLY A 279 5.18 3.81 -13.73
CA GLY A 279 3.75 3.46 -13.79
C GLY A 279 3.17 3.59 -15.20
N GLN A 280 1.87 3.34 -15.33
CA GLN A 280 1.16 3.62 -16.59
C GLN A 280 1.12 5.13 -16.81
N ILE A 281 1.79 5.61 -17.86
CA ILE A 281 1.77 7.00 -18.29
C ILE A 281 0.48 7.27 -19.08
N LEU A 282 -0.18 8.38 -18.77
CA LEU A 282 -1.39 8.88 -19.41
C LEU A 282 -1.23 10.38 -19.70
N ASP A 283 -1.68 10.81 -20.88
CA ASP A 283 -1.76 12.23 -21.22
C ASP A 283 -2.91 12.92 -20.47
N TYR A 284 -2.80 14.24 -20.28
CA TYR A 284 -3.89 15.07 -19.76
C TYR A 284 -4.92 15.36 -20.85
N LYS A 285 -6.21 15.46 -20.46
CA LYS A 285 -7.31 15.76 -21.39
C LYS A 285 -7.20 17.13 -22.07
N HIS A 286 -6.51 18.07 -21.43
CA HIS A 286 -6.41 19.45 -21.84
C HIS A 286 -4.94 19.88 -21.91
N VAL A 287 -4.61 20.73 -22.88
CA VAL A 287 -3.27 21.30 -23.00
C VAL A 287 -3.08 22.33 -21.89
N LEU A 288 -2.30 21.97 -20.87
CA LEU A 288 -2.00 22.82 -19.72
C LEU A 288 -1.22 24.06 -20.15
N SER A 289 -1.93 25.19 -20.28
CA SER A 289 -1.38 26.45 -20.76
C SER A 289 -0.57 27.17 -19.70
N GLY A 290 0.64 27.62 -20.03
CA GLY A 290 1.43 28.54 -19.20
C GLY A 290 2.93 28.25 -19.12
N GLN A 291 3.34 27.02 -19.44
CA GLN A 291 4.76 26.62 -19.52
C GLN A 291 5.04 25.89 -20.84
N SER A 292 6.26 26.00 -21.35
CA SER A 292 6.72 25.18 -22.46
C SER A 292 7.00 23.73 -22.04
N LEU A 293 7.01 22.81 -23.01
CA LEU A 293 7.40 21.42 -22.78
C LEU A 293 8.85 21.28 -22.28
N GLN A 294 9.73 22.27 -22.54
CA GLN A 294 11.10 22.22 -22.05
C GLN A 294 11.16 22.58 -20.56
N GLU A 295 10.47 23.64 -20.12
CA GLU A 295 10.41 24.01 -18.70
C GLU A 295 9.82 22.88 -17.84
N LYS A 296 8.74 22.26 -18.31
CA LYS A 296 8.14 21.06 -17.70
C LYS A 296 9.13 19.90 -17.57
N LYS A 297 10.00 19.69 -18.57
CA LYS A 297 11.05 18.65 -18.53
C LYS A 297 12.20 19.01 -17.58
N GLU A 298 12.58 20.28 -17.44
CA GLU A 298 13.58 20.69 -16.44
C GLU A 298 13.02 20.56 -15.01
N LEU A 299 11.74 20.89 -14.78
CA LEU A 299 11.05 20.65 -13.50
C LEU A 299 11.02 19.17 -13.13
N GLU A 300 10.80 18.26 -14.08
CA GLU A 300 10.87 16.82 -13.82
C GLU A 300 12.29 16.35 -13.47
N LYS A 301 13.34 16.87 -14.11
CA LYS A 301 14.74 16.51 -13.78
C LYS A 301 15.13 16.88 -12.35
N ILE A 302 14.57 17.95 -11.80
CA ILE A 302 14.82 18.39 -10.42
C ILE A 302 14.20 17.42 -9.39
N ASN A 303 13.20 16.63 -9.79
CA ASN A 303 12.40 15.77 -8.92
C ASN A 303 12.66 14.26 -9.12
N LEU A 304 13.74 13.87 -9.78
CA LEU A 304 14.04 12.45 -10.09
C LEU A 304 14.08 11.55 -8.83
N ASP A 305 14.80 11.96 -7.77
CA ASP A 305 14.88 11.21 -6.51
C ASP A 305 13.48 10.90 -5.92
N TYR A 306 12.54 11.84 -6.05
CA TYR A 306 11.16 11.69 -5.57
C TYR A 306 10.36 10.69 -6.42
N TYR A 307 10.55 10.71 -7.74
CA TYR A 307 9.91 9.76 -8.65
C TYR A 307 10.48 8.35 -8.48
N ASP A 308 11.78 8.21 -8.21
CA ASP A 308 12.44 6.92 -8.00
C ASP A 308 12.04 6.30 -6.65
N ASP A 309 11.93 7.08 -5.57
CA ASP A 309 11.36 6.64 -4.29
C ASP A 309 9.93 6.10 -4.47
N LEU A 310 9.09 6.80 -5.22
CA LEU A 310 7.72 6.39 -5.52
C LEU A 310 7.64 5.12 -6.38
N ARG A 311 8.43 5.03 -7.46
CA ARG A 311 8.47 3.84 -8.33
C ARG A 311 9.00 2.61 -7.59
N LYS A 312 10.00 2.78 -6.71
CA LYS A 312 10.51 1.71 -5.84
C LYS A 312 9.45 1.19 -4.88
N ALA A 313 8.69 2.08 -4.24
CA ALA A 313 7.55 1.70 -3.40
C ALA A 313 6.46 0.96 -4.22
N ALA A 314 6.14 1.46 -5.40
CA ALA A 314 5.11 0.88 -6.28
C ALA A 314 5.51 -0.49 -6.84
N GLU A 315 6.78 -0.68 -7.16
CA GLU A 315 7.32 -1.96 -7.63
C GLU A 315 7.36 -3.00 -6.51
N CYS A 316 7.69 -2.60 -5.28
CA CYS A 316 7.51 -3.45 -4.11
C CYS A 316 6.04 -3.86 -3.95
N HIS A 317 5.11 -2.89 -3.99
CA HIS A 317 3.69 -3.16 -3.89
C HIS A 317 3.18 -4.14 -4.97
N ARG A 318 3.59 -3.97 -6.23
CA ARG A 318 3.32 -4.91 -7.33
C ARG A 318 3.81 -6.33 -7.02
N GLN A 319 5.05 -6.49 -6.58
CA GLN A 319 5.63 -7.82 -6.32
C GLN A 319 5.04 -8.49 -5.06
N VAL A 320 4.71 -7.70 -4.02
CA VAL A 320 3.98 -8.19 -2.84
C VAL A 320 2.59 -8.66 -3.24
N ARG A 321 1.78 -7.84 -3.93
CA ARG A 321 0.41 -8.23 -4.29
C ARG A 321 0.37 -9.39 -5.28
N LYS A 322 1.32 -9.46 -6.23
CA LYS A 322 1.52 -10.66 -7.09
C LYS A 322 1.65 -11.92 -6.23
N TYR A 323 2.56 -11.90 -5.25
CA TYR A 323 2.76 -13.05 -4.37
C TYR A 323 1.49 -13.38 -3.56
N ILE A 324 0.85 -12.38 -2.95
CA ILE A 324 -0.31 -12.61 -2.08
C ILE A 324 -1.55 -13.10 -2.87
N GLN A 325 -1.74 -12.68 -4.11
CA GLN A 325 -2.76 -13.24 -5.02
C GLN A 325 -2.59 -14.76 -5.21
N SER A 326 -1.35 -15.27 -5.26
CA SER A 326 -1.09 -16.74 -5.32
C SER A 326 -1.29 -17.45 -3.97
N TYR A 327 -1.07 -16.73 -2.87
CA TYR A 327 -1.13 -17.26 -1.50
C TYR A 327 -2.56 -17.35 -0.97
N VAL A 328 -3.39 -16.33 -1.20
CA VAL A 328 -4.71 -16.13 -0.60
C VAL A 328 -5.75 -17.12 -1.13
N LYS A 329 -6.39 -17.86 -0.21
CA LYS A 329 -7.40 -18.90 -0.50
C LYS A 329 -8.37 -18.99 0.69
N PRO A 330 -9.63 -19.44 0.48
CA PRO A 330 -10.54 -19.75 1.57
C PRO A 330 -9.94 -20.77 2.54
N GLY A 331 -10.26 -20.65 3.83
CA GLY A 331 -9.75 -21.50 4.91
C GLY A 331 -8.48 -20.99 5.60
N ARG A 332 -7.84 -19.91 5.11
CA ARG A 332 -6.77 -19.20 5.84
C ARG A 332 -7.36 -18.24 6.88
N LYS A 333 -6.63 -17.98 7.97
CA LYS A 333 -6.99 -16.89 8.88
C LYS A 333 -6.62 -15.54 8.24
N MET A 334 -7.34 -14.49 8.64
CA MET A 334 -7.01 -13.12 8.22
C MET A 334 -5.63 -12.71 8.72
N ILE A 335 -5.26 -13.13 9.93
CA ILE A 335 -3.92 -12.88 10.51
C ILE A 335 -2.80 -13.50 9.67
N ASP A 336 -2.99 -14.71 9.11
CA ASP A 336 -1.99 -15.38 8.26
C ASP A 336 -1.74 -14.58 6.97
N ILE A 337 -2.81 -14.10 6.34
CA ILE A 337 -2.77 -13.32 5.09
C ILE A 337 -2.07 -11.98 5.33
N VAL A 338 -2.46 -11.30 6.41
CA VAL A 338 -1.92 -9.99 6.81
C VAL A 338 -0.44 -10.09 7.19
N GLN A 339 -0.06 -11.04 8.06
CA GLN A 339 1.34 -11.20 8.46
C GLN A 339 2.24 -11.62 7.29
N GLU A 340 1.78 -12.47 6.37
CA GLU A 340 2.59 -12.84 5.20
C GLU A 340 2.68 -11.70 4.17
N THR A 341 1.65 -10.87 4.03
CA THR A 341 1.69 -9.61 3.24
C THR A 341 2.72 -8.66 3.84
N GLU A 342 2.61 -8.39 5.14
CA GLU A 342 3.49 -7.45 5.85
C GLU A 342 4.95 -7.94 5.84
N LYS A 343 5.18 -9.24 6.09
CA LYS A 343 6.49 -9.89 5.98
C LYS A 343 7.07 -9.77 4.57
N LYS A 344 6.29 -9.97 3.51
CA LYS A 344 6.80 -9.85 2.13
C LYS A 344 7.18 -8.41 1.80
N THR A 345 6.41 -7.41 2.23
CA THR A 345 6.79 -5.99 2.13
C THR A 345 8.12 -5.72 2.82
N LYS A 346 8.27 -6.16 4.07
CA LYS A 346 9.53 -6.02 4.85
C LYS A 346 10.75 -6.59 4.13
N GLU A 347 10.63 -7.80 3.59
CA GLU A 347 11.70 -8.49 2.85
C GLU A 347 12.09 -7.74 1.57
N LEU A 348 11.12 -7.34 0.74
CA LEU A 348 11.39 -6.75 -0.58
C LEU A 348 11.80 -5.28 -0.54
N ILE A 349 11.26 -4.49 0.40
CA ILE A 349 11.67 -3.08 0.58
C ILE A 349 12.91 -2.91 1.49
N LEU A 350 13.32 -3.98 2.18
CA LEU A 350 14.33 -3.96 3.26
C LEU A 350 13.97 -2.95 4.36
N SER A 351 12.86 -3.20 5.08
CA SER A 351 12.31 -2.25 6.07
C SER A 351 13.36 -1.72 7.05
N HIS A 352 13.45 -0.40 7.15
CA HIS A 352 14.44 0.31 7.95
C HIS A 352 13.89 1.62 8.54
N LYS A 353 12.95 1.49 9.48
CA LYS A 353 12.27 2.58 10.17
C LYS A 353 11.58 3.49 9.16
N LEU A 354 11.46 4.78 9.49
CA LEU A 354 11.00 5.85 8.62
C LEU A 354 11.74 5.94 7.26
N LYS A 355 12.88 5.26 7.02
CA LYS A 355 13.51 5.29 5.70
C LYS A 355 12.72 4.50 4.66
N CYS A 356 12.18 3.33 5.00
CA CYS A 356 11.37 2.53 4.08
C CYS A 356 10.72 1.37 4.84
N GLY A 357 9.53 0.97 4.41
CA GLY A 357 8.70 0.00 5.13
C GLY A 357 7.26 0.01 4.63
N TRP A 358 6.32 -0.29 5.52
CA TRP A 358 4.88 -0.17 5.29
C TRP A 358 4.43 1.28 5.37
N GLY A 359 3.58 1.71 4.43
CA GLY A 359 2.94 3.03 4.48
C GLY A 359 1.89 3.14 5.59
N PHE A 360 1.17 2.04 5.82
CA PHE A 360 0.12 1.86 6.84
C PHE A 360 -0.17 0.35 7.02
N PRO A 361 -0.91 -0.09 8.08
CA PRO A 361 -1.20 -1.51 8.33
C PRO A 361 -2.01 -2.18 7.23
N THR A 362 -1.81 -3.48 7.00
CA THR A 362 -2.57 -4.19 5.94
C THR A 362 -4.04 -4.35 6.33
N GLY A 363 -4.91 -3.60 5.66
CA GLY A 363 -6.35 -3.77 5.68
C GLY A 363 -6.78 -5.05 4.97
N CYS A 364 -7.78 -5.74 5.51
CA CYS A 364 -8.32 -6.99 4.99
C CYS A 364 -9.86 -7.06 5.17
N SER A 365 -10.53 -5.92 5.00
CA SER A 365 -11.93 -5.67 5.38
C SER A 365 -12.93 -6.64 4.71
N LEU A 366 -13.79 -7.29 5.50
CA LEU A 366 -14.70 -8.35 5.02
C LEU A 366 -16.16 -7.88 4.85
N ASN A 367 -16.74 -8.24 3.70
CA ASN A 367 -18.17 -8.07 3.36
C ASN A 367 -18.64 -6.63 3.52
N HIS A 368 -19.58 -6.36 4.43
CA HIS A 368 -20.08 -5.01 4.76
C HIS A 368 -19.01 -4.04 5.30
N CYS A 369 -17.92 -4.54 5.88
CA CYS A 369 -16.77 -3.71 6.27
C CYS A 369 -16.03 -3.29 5.01
N ALA A 370 -15.97 -1.98 4.74
CA ALA A 370 -15.28 -1.39 3.59
C ALA A 370 -13.78 -1.22 3.88
N ALA A 371 -13.42 -0.47 4.92
CA ALA A 371 -12.05 -0.03 5.21
C ALA A 371 -11.69 -0.17 6.71
N HIS A 372 -10.40 0.01 7.02
CA HIS A 372 -9.81 0.08 8.38
C HIS A 372 -9.98 -1.16 9.29
N TYR A 373 -10.27 -2.36 8.76
CA TYR A 373 -10.14 -3.60 9.52
C TYR A 373 -8.81 -4.31 9.22
N THR A 374 -8.00 -4.49 10.26
CA THR A 374 -6.90 -5.47 10.30
C THR A 374 -7.05 -6.27 11.61
N PRO A 375 -6.82 -7.59 11.62
CA PRO A 375 -6.96 -8.43 12.82
C PRO A 375 -6.02 -7.97 13.93
N ASN A 376 -6.53 -7.98 15.17
CA ASN A 376 -5.71 -7.86 16.38
C ASN A 376 -5.18 -9.26 16.78
N TYR A 377 -4.18 -9.32 17.67
CA TYR A 377 -3.70 -10.60 18.18
C TYR A 377 -4.79 -11.32 19.00
N GLY A 378 -5.17 -12.53 18.57
CA GLY A 378 -6.31 -13.28 19.11
C GLY A 378 -7.55 -13.30 18.20
N ASP A 379 -7.51 -12.60 17.05
CA ASP A 379 -8.54 -12.72 16.02
C ASP A 379 -8.44 -14.07 15.29
N GLU A 380 -9.50 -14.88 15.43
CA GLU A 380 -9.64 -16.21 14.82
C GLU A 380 -10.45 -16.18 13.50
N THR A 381 -10.68 -15.01 12.91
CA THR A 381 -11.44 -14.86 11.65
C THR A 381 -10.75 -15.59 10.49
N VAL A 382 -11.54 -16.41 9.79
CA VAL A 382 -11.11 -17.22 8.64
C VAL A 382 -11.84 -16.74 7.38
N LEU A 383 -11.08 -16.51 6.31
CA LEU A 383 -11.59 -16.14 4.98
C LEU A 383 -12.41 -17.28 4.37
N LYS A 384 -13.64 -17.02 3.94
CA LYS A 384 -14.54 -18.01 3.32
C LYS A 384 -14.64 -17.81 1.81
N TYR A 385 -15.24 -18.80 1.14
CA TYR A 385 -15.48 -18.75 -0.30
C TYR A 385 -16.45 -17.63 -0.70
N ASP A 386 -17.46 -17.36 0.13
CA ASP A 386 -18.48 -16.33 -0.07
C ASP A 386 -18.12 -14.96 0.54
N ASP A 387 -16.91 -14.76 1.07
CA ASP A 387 -16.48 -13.47 1.60
C ASP A 387 -15.94 -12.55 0.49
N VAL A 388 -16.19 -11.25 0.63
CA VAL A 388 -15.62 -10.18 -0.20
C VAL A 388 -14.61 -9.38 0.63
N CYS A 389 -13.33 -9.70 0.47
CA CYS A 389 -12.21 -9.12 1.20
C CYS A 389 -11.58 -7.97 0.41
N LYS A 390 -11.43 -6.79 1.01
CA LYS A 390 -10.58 -5.73 0.45
C LYS A 390 -9.19 -5.89 1.02
N LEU A 391 -8.19 -6.21 0.19
CA LEU A 391 -6.79 -6.21 0.60
C LEU A 391 -6.16 -4.89 0.19
N ASP A 392 -5.62 -4.22 1.18
CA ASP A 392 -5.29 -2.79 1.15
C ASP A 392 -4.01 -2.59 1.97
N PHE A 393 -2.90 -2.13 1.37
CA PHE A 393 -1.64 -1.99 2.10
C PHE A 393 -0.67 -0.97 1.49
N GLY A 394 -0.18 -0.04 2.30
CA GLY A 394 0.80 0.93 1.86
C GLY A 394 2.23 0.38 1.81
N VAL A 395 3.04 0.87 0.89
CA VAL A 395 4.51 0.78 0.93
C VAL A 395 5.08 2.19 0.83
N HIS A 396 6.15 2.51 1.58
CA HIS A 396 6.80 3.83 1.48
C HIS A 396 8.32 3.76 1.36
N VAL A 397 8.90 4.77 0.72
CA VAL A 397 10.35 5.04 0.70
C VAL A 397 10.59 6.52 0.97
N ASN A 398 11.46 6.82 1.95
CA ASN A 398 11.75 8.14 2.52
C ASN A 398 10.50 9.00 2.81
N GLY A 399 9.35 8.36 3.09
CA GLY A 399 8.06 9.01 3.35
C GLY A 399 7.17 9.23 2.13
N CYS A 400 7.63 8.89 0.92
CA CYS A 400 6.82 8.85 -0.29
C CYS A 400 6.01 7.55 -0.25
N ILE A 401 4.69 7.65 -0.04
CA ILE A 401 3.81 6.49 0.16
C ILE A 401 3.14 6.13 -1.17
N ILE A 402 3.07 4.84 -1.47
CA ILE A 402 2.17 4.27 -2.46
C ILE A 402 1.03 3.61 -1.72
N ASP A 403 -0.16 4.18 -1.92
CA ASP A 403 -1.46 3.64 -1.57
C ASP A 403 -2.09 2.89 -2.76
N CYS A 404 -2.64 1.70 -2.53
CA CYS A 404 -3.17 0.81 -3.56
C CYS A 404 -3.87 -0.42 -2.95
N ALA A 405 -5.11 -0.67 -3.37
CA ALA A 405 -5.95 -1.73 -2.84
C ALA A 405 -6.68 -2.50 -3.95
N PHE A 406 -7.10 -3.73 -3.65
CA PHE A 406 -7.92 -4.56 -4.54
C PHE A 406 -8.87 -5.49 -3.79
N THR A 407 -9.96 -5.85 -4.46
CA THR A 407 -10.94 -6.80 -3.92
C THR A 407 -10.58 -8.24 -4.26
N ILE A 408 -10.63 -9.11 -3.25
CA ILE A 408 -10.49 -10.56 -3.33
C ILE A 408 -11.87 -11.17 -3.06
N ALA A 409 -12.41 -11.88 -4.05
CA ALA A 409 -13.58 -12.73 -3.92
C ALA A 409 -13.40 -13.98 -4.77
N PHE A 410 -14.09 -15.07 -4.42
CA PHE A 410 -13.99 -16.37 -5.10
C PHE A 410 -15.30 -16.80 -5.79
N ASN A 411 -16.43 -16.24 -5.36
CA ASN A 411 -17.76 -16.51 -5.92
C ASN A 411 -18.12 -15.47 -7.01
N GLU A 412 -18.52 -15.94 -8.19
CA GLU A 412 -18.82 -15.13 -9.37
C GLU A 412 -20.04 -14.21 -9.23
N LYS A 413 -20.93 -14.48 -8.27
CA LYS A 413 -22.07 -13.60 -7.98
C LYS A 413 -21.64 -12.16 -7.66
N TYR A 414 -20.39 -11.96 -7.20
CA TYR A 414 -19.84 -10.64 -6.88
C TYR A 414 -19.22 -9.89 -8.08
N ASP A 415 -19.20 -10.49 -9.28
CA ASP A 415 -18.51 -9.91 -10.45
C ASP A 415 -19.00 -8.49 -10.79
N ASN A 416 -20.30 -8.23 -10.78
CA ASN A 416 -20.82 -6.89 -11.10
C ASN A 416 -20.50 -5.84 -10.03
N LEU A 417 -20.43 -6.24 -8.76
CA LEU A 417 -20.01 -5.37 -7.66
C LEU A 417 -18.53 -4.97 -7.81
N ILE A 418 -17.67 -5.93 -8.16
CA ILE A 418 -16.24 -5.67 -8.41
C ILE A 418 -16.05 -4.83 -9.68
N LYS A 419 -16.74 -5.14 -10.79
CA LYS A 419 -16.70 -4.33 -12.03
C LYS A 419 -17.08 -2.88 -11.78
N ALA A 420 -18.17 -2.63 -11.03
CA ALA A 420 -18.59 -1.27 -10.69
C ALA A 420 -17.47 -0.47 -10.01
N THR A 421 -16.72 -1.10 -9.10
CA THR A 421 -15.55 -0.47 -8.47
C THR A 421 -14.35 -0.33 -9.41
N GLN A 422 -14.06 -1.34 -10.23
CA GLN A 422 -12.96 -1.28 -11.21
C GLN A 422 -13.18 -0.14 -12.22
N ASP A 423 -14.39 -0.01 -12.76
CA ASP A 423 -14.75 1.02 -13.73
C ASP A 423 -14.96 2.39 -13.06
N GLY A 424 -15.48 2.44 -11.83
CA GLY A 424 -15.52 3.64 -11.00
C GLY A 424 -14.12 4.23 -10.77
N THR A 425 -13.20 3.44 -10.22
CA THR A 425 -11.81 3.86 -9.98
C THR A 425 -11.06 4.18 -11.28
N ASN A 426 -11.22 3.38 -12.34
CA ASN A 426 -10.58 3.70 -13.63
C ASN A 426 -11.16 4.97 -14.28
N THR A 427 -12.46 5.26 -14.07
CA THR A 427 -13.06 6.54 -14.46
C THR A 427 -12.47 7.67 -13.63
N GLY A 428 -12.37 7.53 -12.30
CA GLY A 428 -11.68 8.51 -11.44
C GLY A 428 -10.25 8.82 -11.91
N ILE A 429 -9.47 7.78 -12.23
CA ILE A 429 -8.10 7.91 -12.75
C ILE A 429 -8.07 8.58 -14.14
N LYS A 430 -9.06 8.33 -15.00
CA LYS A 430 -9.19 8.94 -16.33
C LYS A 430 -9.54 10.43 -16.24
N GLU A 431 -10.46 10.80 -15.35
CA GLU A 431 -10.92 12.17 -15.13
C GLU A 431 -9.93 13.04 -14.33
N ALA A 432 -9.18 12.43 -13.40
CA ALA A 432 -8.11 13.11 -12.65
C ALA A 432 -7.05 13.74 -13.55
N GLY A 433 -6.52 14.90 -13.17
CA GLY A 433 -5.50 15.63 -13.92
C GLY A 433 -5.28 17.03 -13.37
N ILE A 434 -4.22 17.71 -13.78
CA ILE A 434 -3.99 19.10 -13.37
C ILE A 434 -5.17 19.97 -13.85
N ASP A 435 -5.62 20.89 -12.99
CA ASP A 435 -6.82 21.73 -13.12
C ASP A 435 -8.18 20.98 -13.07
N ALA A 436 -8.19 19.64 -12.94
CA ALA A 436 -9.44 18.88 -12.83
C ALA A 436 -10.15 19.13 -11.49
N ARG A 437 -11.48 19.27 -11.53
CA ARG A 437 -12.32 19.58 -10.37
C ARG A 437 -12.74 18.31 -9.64
N MET A 438 -12.53 18.29 -8.32
CA MET A 438 -12.88 17.14 -7.46
C MET A 438 -14.37 16.77 -7.55
N CYS A 439 -15.26 17.75 -7.67
CA CYS A 439 -16.70 17.52 -7.77
C CYS A 439 -17.14 16.85 -9.09
N GLU A 440 -16.44 17.11 -10.20
CA GLU A 440 -16.71 16.52 -11.52
C GLU A 440 -16.17 15.08 -11.58
N ILE A 441 -14.99 14.84 -11.02
CA ILE A 441 -14.42 13.50 -10.83
C ILE A 441 -15.39 12.63 -10.03
N GLY A 442 -15.93 13.14 -8.91
CA GLY A 442 -16.89 12.41 -8.09
C GLY A 442 -18.26 12.18 -8.71
N GLU A 443 -18.69 13.03 -9.65
CA GLU A 443 -19.89 12.80 -10.45
C GLU A 443 -19.68 11.68 -11.48
N ALA A 444 -18.56 11.69 -12.21
CA ALA A 444 -18.23 10.65 -13.18
C ALA A 444 -18.00 9.27 -12.51
N ILE A 445 -17.38 9.24 -11.32
CA ILE A 445 -17.25 8.02 -10.51
C ILE A 445 -18.64 7.49 -10.10
N GLN A 446 -19.55 8.36 -9.70
CA GLN A 446 -20.91 7.97 -9.30
C GLN A 446 -21.70 7.42 -10.49
N GLU A 447 -21.66 8.07 -11.65
CA GLU A 447 -22.29 7.58 -12.88
C GLU A 447 -21.78 6.19 -13.26
N ALA A 448 -20.46 5.97 -13.23
CA ALA A 448 -19.85 4.68 -13.50
C ALA A 448 -20.33 3.60 -12.51
N ILE A 449 -20.33 3.87 -11.19
CA ILE A 449 -20.72 2.87 -10.17
C ILE A 449 -22.23 2.59 -10.19
N GLU A 450 -23.08 3.61 -10.31
CA GLU A 450 -24.55 3.46 -10.28
C GLU A 450 -25.13 2.91 -11.59
N SER A 451 -24.31 2.79 -12.66
CA SER A 451 -24.68 2.07 -13.89
C SER A 451 -24.81 0.55 -13.69
N TYR A 452 -24.30 -0.01 -12.58
CA TYR A 452 -24.30 -1.44 -12.31
C TYR A 452 -25.39 -1.89 -11.31
N GLU A 453 -25.90 -3.09 -11.55
CA GLU A 453 -26.72 -3.85 -10.60
C GLU A 453 -26.25 -5.30 -10.46
N ILE A 454 -26.63 -5.92 -9.34
CA ILE A 454 -26.21 -7.25 -8.92
C ILE A 454 -27.41 -8.01 -8.34
N GLU A 455 -27.60 -9.26 -8.77
CA GLU A 455 -28.59 -10.15 -8.18
C GLU A 455 -27.97 -10.93 -7.02
N LEU A 456 -28.58 -10.84 -5.83
CA LEU A 456 -28.21 -11.63 -4.66
C LEU A 456 -29.48 -12.24 -4.09
N ASN A 457 -29.51 -13.58 -3.97
CA ASN A 457 -30.62 -14.34 -3.40
C ASN A 457 -32.00 -14.01 -4.03
N GLN A 458 -32.10 -14.08 -5.37
CA GLN A 458 -33.33 -13.80 -6.14
C GLN A 458 -33.85 -12.36 -6.01
N LYS A 459 -32.97 -11.41 -5.66
CA LYS A 459 -33.28 -9.99 -5.56
C LYS A 459 -32.19 -9.15 -6.22
N ILE A 460 -32.60 -8.21 -7.05
CA ILE A 460 -31.71 -7.23 -7.67
C ILE A 460 -31.41 -6.10 -6.68
N TYR A 461 -30.15 -5.71 -6.58
CA TYR A 461 -29.64 -4.58 -5.83
C TYR A 461 -28.93 -3.62 -6.79
N LYS A 462 -29.34 -2.35 -6.81
CA LYS A 462 -28.54 -1.30 -7.44
C LYS A 462 -27.26 -1.10 -6.61
N ILE A 463 -26.13 -1.10 -7.29
CA ILE A 463 -24.84 -0.83 -6.65
C ILE A 463 -24.70 0.69 -6.46
N LYS A 464 -24.05 1.10 -5.37
CA LYS A 464 -23.89 2.52 -5.02
C LYS A 464 -22.46 2.82 -4.58
N PRO A 465 -21.92 4.01 -4.85
CA PRO A 465 -20.73 4.50 -4.18
C PRO A 465 -20.98 4.67 -2.66
N ILE A 466 -19.94 4.48 -1.85
CA ILE A 466 -20.00 4.79 -0.42
C ILE A 466 -19.77 6.30 -0.22
N SER A 467 -20.86 7.05 -0.15
CA SER A 467 -20.91 8.53 -0.18
C SER A 467 -20.07 9.29 0.85
N ASN A 468 -19.59 8.63 1.91
CA ASN A 468 -18.70 9.20 2.92
C ASN A 468 -17.27 8.63 2.94
N LEU A 469 -16.90 7.77 1.99
CA LEU A 469 -15.51 7.42 1.63
C LEU A 469 -15.05 8.24 0.41
N ARG A 470 -13.74 8.31 0.13
CA ARG A 470 -12.98 9.57 0.29
C ARG A 470 -11.50 9.44 -0.09
N GLY A 471 -11.20 9.19 -1.38
CA GLY A 471 -9.84 9.33 -1.90
C GLY A 471 -9.23 10.70 -1.58
N HIS A 472 -7.90 10.81 -1.60
CA HIS A 472 -7.20 11.93 -0.98
C HIS A 472 -5.89 12.28 -1.68
N SER A 473 -5.39 13.51 -1.48
CA SER A 473 -3.97 13.75 -1.74
C SER A 473 -3.11 13.00 -0.74
N ILE A 474 -1.90 12.62 -1.13
CA ILE A 474 -0.90 11.96 -0.29
C ILE A 474 0.28 12.91 -0.13
N ASN A 475 0.70 13.14 1.11
CA ASN A 475 1.85 13.97 1.43
C ASN A 475 2.98 13.14 2.05
N ARG A 476 4.22 13.68 2.04
CA ARG A 476 5.39 12.99 2.58
C ARG A 476 5.18 12.67 4.08
N TYR A 477 5.17 11.37 4.42
CA TYR A 477 4.82 10.81 5.73
C TYR A 477 3.39 11.10 6.24
N LYS A 478 2.48 11.65 5.42
CA LYS A 478 1.10 11.99 5.81
C LYS A 478 0.12 11.44 4.76
N ILE A 479 -0.46 10.27 5.04
CA ILE A 479 -1.29 9.52 4.10
C ILE A 479 -2.50 10.33 3.60
N HIS A 480 -3.27 10.89 4.53
CA HIS A 480 -4.33 11.85 4.24
C HIS A 480 -3.75 13.27 4.17
N GLY A 481 -3.60 13.79 2.96
CA GLY A 481 -3.20 15.16 2.68
C GLY A 481 -4.29 16.19 2.99
N SER A 482 -4.23 17.35 2.33
CA SER A 482 -5.19 18.45 2.52
C SER A 482 -6.46 18.33 1.67
N LYS A 483 -6.40 17.60 0.56
CA LYS A 483 -7.46 17.55 -0.47
C LYS A 483 -8.18 16.20 -0.46
N CYS A 484 -9.44 16.20 -0.89
CA CYS A 484 -10.25 14.98 -0.96
C CYS A 484 -10.92 14.81 -2.33
N VAL A 485 -10.70 13.65 -2.96
CA VAL A 485 -11.33 13.18 -4.20
C VAL A 485 -12.64 12.47 -3.84
N PRO A 486 -13.82 13.08 -4.00
CA PRO A 486 -15.09 12.43 -3.66
C PRO A 486 -15.45 11.35 -4.68
N ILE A 487 -16.23 10.36 -4.25
CA ILE A 487 -16.78 9.30 -5.11
C ILE A 487 -18.30 9.45 -5.37
N VAL A 488 -18.82 10.65 -5.08
CA VAL A 488 -20.20 11.09 -5.31
C VAL A 488 -20.23 12.56 -5.75
N LYS A 489 -21.23 12.94 -6.54
CA LYS A 489 -21.48 14.34 -6.96
C LYS A 489 -21.61 15.27 -5.74
N GLN A 490 -20.80 16.34 -5.69
CA GLN A 490 -20.83 17.33 -4.60
C GLN A 490 -21.15 18.73 -5.13
N LYS A 491 -22.01 19.47 -4.42
CA LYS A 491 -22.54 20.78 -4.86
C LYS A 491 -21.66 21.99 -4.49
N GLU A 492 -20.72 21.82 -3.57
CA GLU A 492 -20.26 22.92 -2.70
C GLU A 492 -18.73 23.11 -2.62
N LYS A 493 -17.93 22.29 -3.30
CA LYS A 493 -16.46 22.40 -3.28
C LYS A 493 -15.84 22.33 -4.68
N ASN A 494 -15.39 23.50 -5.16
CA ASN A 494 -14.53 23.64 -6.34
C ASN A 494 -13.04 23.47 -5.96
N GLU A 495 -12.70 22.38 -5.27
CA GLU A 495 -11.30 21.99 -5.06
C GLU A 495 -10.76 21.41 -6.39
N ILE A 496 -9.52 21.76 -6.73
CA ILE A 496 -8.85 21.30 -7.97
C ILE A 496 -7.57 20.53 -7.65
N MET A 497 -7.19 19.67 -8.58
CA MET A 497 -5.90 18.98 -8.61
C MET A 497 -4.79 19.89 -9.20
N GLU A 498 -3.62 19.93 -8.56
CA GLU A 498 -2.49 20.81 -8.94
C GLU A 498 -1.26 20.03 -9.43
N GLU A 499 -0.33 20.73 -10.11
CA GLU A 499 0.92 20.14 -10.63
C GLU A 499 1.84 19.68 -9.48
N GLY A 500 2.38 18.47 -9.59
CA GLY A 500 3.25 17.83 -8.60
C GLY A 500 2.52 17.06 -7.50
N GLU A 501 1.19 17.17 -7.38
CA GLU A 501 0.42 16.45 -6.37
C GLU A 501 0.36 14.93 -6.62
N LEU A 502 0.35 14.18 -5.51
CA LEU A 502 0.20 12.74 -5.44
C LEU A 502 -1.19 12.44 -4.88
N PHE A 503 -1.93 11.49 -5.47
CA PHE A 503 -3.32 11.19 -5.09
C PHE A 503 -3.60 9.70 -4.99
N ALA A 504 -4.22 9.30 -3.88
CA ALA A 504 -5.00 8.07 -3.76
C ALA A 504 -6.30 8.23 -4.56
N ILE A 505 -6.44 7.50 -5.67
CA ILE A 505 -7.72 7.36 -6.37
C ILE A 505 -8.31 6.00 -6.00
N GLU A 506 -9.02 5.97 -4.88
CA GLU A 506 -9.86 4.86 -4.43
C GLU A 506 -11.33 5.09 -4.79
N THR A 507 -12.07 3.99 -5.00
CA THR A 507 -13.53 4.01 -4.93
C THR A 507 -14.04 2.79 -4.19
N PHE A 508 -15.20 2.95 -3.54
CA PHE A 508 -15.90 1.87 -2.85
C PHE A 508 -17.30 1.73 -3.40
N ALA A 509 -17.66 0.53 -3.85
CA ALA A 509 -19.03 0.18 -4.20
C ALA A 509 -19.68 -0.63 -3.08
N SER A 510 -21.00 -0.49 -2.92
CA SER A 510 -21.80 -1.14 -1.89
C SER A 510 -23.16 -1.60 -2.42
N THR A 511 -23.62 -2.74 -1.90
CA THR A 511 -25.00 -3.25 -2.05
C THR A 511 -25.94 -2.82 -0.92
N GLY A 512 -25.43 -2.06 0.06
CA GLY A 512 -26.14 -1.61 1.25
C GLY A 512 -26.78 -0.22 1.10
N LYS A 513 -26.51 0.65 2.07
CA LYS A 513 -26.97 2.04 2.05
C LYS A 513 -26.16 2.89 1.08
N GLY A 514 -24.86 2.62 0.91
CA GLY A 514 -23.90 3.56 0.30
C GLY A 514 -23.37 4.55 1.33
N TYR A 515 -23.25 4.14 2.59
CA TYR A 515 -22.78 4.97 3.71
C TYR A 515 -22.21 4.08 4.82
N VAL A 516 -21.00 4.36 5.29
CA VAL A 516 -20.31 3.61 6.35
C VAL A 516 -20.40 4.31 7.71
N VAL A 517 -20.45 3.51 8.78
CA VAL A 517 -20.29 3.95 10.17
C VAL A 517 -19.17 3.16 10.85
N HIS A 518 -18.64 3.68 11.96
CA HIS A 518 -17.66 2.95 12.76
C HIS A 518 -18.32 1.77 13.48
N GLU A 519 -17.80 0.56 13.27
CA GLU A 519 -18.18 -0.66 13.98
C GLU A 519 -16.93 -1.48 14.37
N ASN A 520 -17.13 -2.53 15.19
CA ASN A 520 -16.10 -3.48 15.64
C ASN A 520 -14.98 -2.85 16.50
N GLU A 521 -13.94 -3.64 16.81
CA GLU A 521 -12.78 -3.16 17.60
C GLU A 521 -11.85 -2.30 16.73
N CYS A 522 -11.33 -1.22 17.31
CA CYS A 522 -10.33 -0.39 16.64
C CYS A 522 -9.00 -1.14 16.49
N SER A 523 -8.39 -1.07 15.32
CA SER A 523 -7.10 -1.70 15.03
C SER A 523 -6.07 -0.71 14.49
N HIS A 524 -6.50 0.33 13.76
CA HIS A 524 -5.64 1.36 13.16
C HIS A 524 -5.59 2.64 14.00
N PHE A 525 -4.41 3.26 14.02
CA PHE A 525 -4.13 4.51 14.73
C PHE A 525 -3.14 5.36 13.93
N MET A 526 -3.24 6.68 13.97
CA MET A 526 -2.25 7.60 13.39
C MET A 526 -1.97 8.76 14.33
N LYS A 527 -0.77 9.33 14.30
CA LYS A 527 -0.43 10.54 15.05
C LYS A 527 -1.07 11.77 14.39
N ASN A 528 -1.79 12.57 15.16
CA ASN A 528 -2.36 13.81 14.64
C ASN A 528 -1.24 14.86 14.44
N VAL A 529 -0.91 15.13 13.17
CA VAL A 529 0.24 15.96 12.76
C VAL A 529 0.06 17.42 13.19
N ASP A 530 -1.17 17.90 13.18
CA ASP A 530 -1.53 19.30 13.35
C ASP A 530 -1.71 19.67 14.85
N LYS A 531 -1.49 18.69 15.76
CA LYS A 531 -1.60 18.82 17.21
C LYS A 531 -0.32 19.40 17.85
N GLN A 532 -0.44 20.56 18.49
CA GLN A 532 0.62 21.13 19.32
C GLN A 532 0.99 20.21 20.51
N SER A 533 2.27 20.26 20.93
CA SER A 533 2.82 19.42 21.99
C SER A 533 2.06 19.55 23.32
N VAL A 534 1.43 18.46 23.78
CA VAL A 534 0.66 18.40 25.03
C VAL A 534 1.51 17.80 26.16
N PRO A 535 1.56 18.39 27.38
CA PRO A 535 2.34 17.85 28.49
C PRO A 535 1.71 16.57 29.07
N ILE A 536 2.11 15.41 28.52
CA ILE A 536 1.73 14.09 29.02
C ILE A 536 2.20 13.92 30.48
N ARG A 537 1.29 13.50 31.37
CA ARG A 537 1.63 13.20 32.77
C ARG A 537 2.10 11.76 32.98
N LEU A 538 1.46 10.79 32.30
CA LEU A 538 1.71 9.36 32.47
C LEU A 538 3.03 8.92 31.79
N ASN A 539 3.99 8.41 32.57
CA ASN A 539 5.31 8.05 32.05
C ASN A 539 5.29 6.89 31.04
N SER A 540 4.36 5.93 31.16
CA SER A 540 4.19 4.88 30.15
C SER A 540 3.62 5.42 28.83
N ALA A 541 2.75 6.44 28.85
CA ALA A 541 2.29 7.12 27.63
C ALA A 541 3.41 7.95 26.97
N LYS A 542 4.29 8.58 27.75
CA LYS A 542 5.53 9.20 27.21
C LYS A 542 6.43 8.17 26.51
N SER A 543 6.62 7.00 27.15
CA SER A 543 7.45 5.93 26.58
C SER A 543 6.85 5.38 25.29
N LEU A 544 5.53 5.14 25.27
CA LEU A 544 4.84 4.67 24.08
C LEU A 544 4.89 5.70 22.94
N LEU A 545 4.63 6.98 23.22
CA LEU A 545 4.73 8.03 22.20
C LEU A 545 6.17 8.17 21.67
N LYS A 546 7.19 7.98 22.52
CA LYS A 546 8.57 7.92 22.06
C LYS A 546 8.76 6.77 21.05
N THR A 547 8.30 5.56 21.36
CA THR A 547 8.38 4.42 20.44
C THR A 547 7.62 4.66 19.14
N ILE A 548 6.41 5.25 19.20
CA ILE A 548 5.64 5.64 18.02
C ILE A 548 6.44 6.65 17.16
N ASN A 549 7.03 7.69 17.76
CA ASN A 549 7.86 8.67 17.06
C ASN A 549 9.15 8.07 16.46
N GLU A 550 9.73 7.02 17.07
CA GLU A 550 10.97 6.37 16.59
C GLU A 550 10.72 5.30 15.50
N SER A 551 9.50 4.78 15.37
CA SER A 551 9.13 3.71 14.43
C SER A 551 8.21 4.16 13.28
N PHE A 552 7.20 5.00 13.55
CA PHE A 552 6.15 5.37 12.59
C PHE A 552 6.04 6.90 12.37
N ASP A 553 6.37 7.68 13.39
CA ASP A 553 6.14 9.13 13.48
C ASP A 553 4.69 9.51 13.12
N THR A 554 4.45 9.98 11.89
CA THR A 554 3.13 10.38 11.38
C THR A 554 2.46 9.34 10.48
N LEU A 555 3.12 8.22 10.18
CA LEU A 555 2.52 7.09 9.47
C LEU A 555 1.50 6.35 10.38
N PRO A 556 0.41 5.79 9.82
CA PRO A 556 -0.49 4.91 10.56
C PRO A 556 0.20 3.64 11.06
N PHE A 557 -0.27 3.12 12.19
CA PHE A 557 0.19 1.87 12.81
C PHE A 557 -1.00 1.10 13.42
N CYS A 558 -0.75 -0.15 13.86
CA CYS A 558 -1.77 -0.99 14.50
C CYS A 558 -1.32 -1.58 15.84
N HIS A 559 -2.27 -2.18 16.58
CA HIS A 559 -2.01 -2.88 17.84
C HIS A 559 -0.93 -3.97 17.71
N ARG A 560 -0.97 -4.79 16.65
CA ARG A 560 0.01 -5.87 16.41
C ARG A 560 1.44 -5.34 16.37
N TRP A 561 1.67 -4.28 15.60
CA TRP A 561 2.98 -3.66 15.46
C TRP A 561 3.51 -3.09 16.78
N LEU A 562 2.65 -2.59 17.66
CA LEU A 562 3.08 -2.20 19.01
C LEU A 562 3.51 -3.40 19.85
N ASP A 563 2.82 -4.53 19.77
CA ASP A 563 3.20 -5.76 20.47
C ASP A 563 4.48 -6.42 19.89
N ASP A 564 4.69 -6.32 18.59
CA ASP A 564 5.92 -6.76 17.90
C ASP A 564 7.13 -5.88 18.29
N LEU A 565 6.92 -4.57 18.50
CA LEU A 565 7.87 -3.66 19.18
C LEU A 565 7.97 -3.90 20.70
N GLY A 566 7.42 -5.00 21.20
CA GLY A 566 7.51 -5.45 22.60
C GLY A 566 6.60 -4.69 23.57
N GLN A 567 5.72 -3.80 23.10
CA GLN A 567 4.88 -2.94 23.94
C GLN A 567 3.64 -3.67 24.47
N LYS A 568 3.80 -4.88 25.05
CA LYS A 568 2.75 -5.84 25.44
C LYS A 568 1.71 -5.39 26.48
N ARG A 569 1.70 -4.11 26.84
CA ARG A 569 0.73 -3.45 27.75
C ARG A 569 0.36 -2.04 27.25
N HIS A 570 0.42 -1.82 25.94
CA HIS A 570 0.25 -0.50 25.34
C HIS A 570 -1.18 0.06 25.39
N PHE A 571 -2.22 -0.77 25.55
CA PHE A 571 -3.64 -0.35 25.52
C PHE A 571 -3.97 0.88 26.39
N MET A 572 -3.66 0.87 27.70
CA MET A 572 -3.98 2.00 28.58
C MET A 572 -3.11 3.25 28.31
N PRO A 573 -1.79 3.13 28.09
CA PRO A 573 -0.97 4.24 27.56
C PRO A 573 -1.49 4.82 26.24
N LEU A 574 -1.91 3.98 25.28
CA LEU A 574 -2.44 4.39 23.98
C LEU A 574 -3.77 5.13 24.15
N LYS A 575 -4.68 4.60 24.97
CA LYS A 575 -5.92 5.30 25.33
C LYS A 575 -5.62 6.69 25.92
N ASN A 576 -4.60 6.84 26.76
CA ASN A 576 -4.23 8.15 27.28
C ASN A 576 -3.67 9.11 26.21
N LEU A 577 -3.04 8.62 25.15
CA LEU A 577 -2.64 9.45 24.00
C LEU A 577 -3.83 9.84 23.12
N ILE A 578 -4.84 8.96 23.02
CA ILE A 578 -6.11 9.22 22.33
C ILE A 578 -6.96 10.23 23.12
N ASP A 579 -7.08 10.08 24.44
CA ASP A 579 -7.78 11.01 25.33
C ASP A 579 -7.18 12.44 25.34
N LEU A 580 -5.94 12.60 24.85
CA LEU A 580 -5.25 13.88 24.68
C LEU A 580 -5.29 14.42 23.24
N ASN A 581 -5.92 13.68 22.31
CA ASN A 581 -5.93 13.89 20.86
C ASN A 581 -4.52 14.03 20.27
N ILE A 582 -3.55 13.22 20.73
CA ILE A 582 -2.19 13.12 20.16
C ILE A 582 -2.15 11.99 19.12
N ILE A 583 -2.83 10.89 19.42
CA ILE A 583 -3.08 9.78 18.51
C ILE A 583 -4.57 9.76 18.19
N GLU A 584 -4.92 9.53 16.94
CA GLU A 584 -6.28 9.47 16.42
C GLU A 584 -6.61 8.01 16.04
N PRO A 585 -7.73 7.44 16.53
CA PRO A 585 -8.14 6.08 16.22
C PRO A 585 -8.94 6.03 14.91
N TYR A 586 -8.65 5.03 14.07
CA TYR A 586 -9.36 4.77 12.81
C TYR A 586 -10.06 3.40 12.90
N PRO A 587 -11.23 3.30 13.56
CA PRO A 587 -11.95 2.04 13.69
C PRO A 587 -12.64 1.62 12.38
N PRO A 588 -12.88 0.31 12.18
CA PRO A 588 -13.44 -0.26 10.95
C PRO A 588 -14.72 0.43 10.45
N LEU A 589 -14.77 0.70 9.15
CA LEU A 589 -15.84 1.43 8.49
C LEU A 589 -16.80 0.47 7.78
N CYS A 590 -18.02 0.32 8.29
CA CYS A 590 -18.99 -0.70 7.87
C CYS A 590 -20.30 -0.08 7.35
N ASP A 591 -20.78 -0.57 6.20
CA ASP A 591 -22.18 -0.39 5.76
C ASP A 591 -23.07 -1.42 6.50
N ILE A 592 -24.37 -1.45 6.22
CA ILE A 592 -25.35 -2.31 6.92
C ILE A 592 -24.98 -3.80 6.84
N LYS A 593 -25.28 -4.52 7.92
CA LYS A 593 -25.01 -5.96 8.03
C LYS A 593 -25.75 -6.74 6.94
N ASN A 594 -25.08 -7.77 6.44
CA ASN A 594 -25.46 -8.56 5.26
C ASN A 594 -25.40 -7.82 3.92
N SER A 595 -24.84 -6.59 3.86
CA SER A 595 -24.35 -6.04 2.59
C SER A 595 -22.93 -6.53 2.27
N PHE A 596 -22.51 -6.27 1.04
CA PHE A 596 -21.16 -6.50 0.52
C PHE A 596 -20.62 -5.21 -0.09
N THR A 597 -19.35 -4.92 0.17
CA THR A 597 -18.60 -3.79 -0.40
C THR A 597 -17.32 -4.25 -1.09
N SER A 598 -16.88 -3.52 -2.09
CA SER A 598 -15.64 -3.72 -2.87
C SER A 598 -14.85 -2.41 -2.98
N GLN A 599 -13.51 -2.51 -3.04
CA GLN A 599 -12.53 -1.41 -3.23
C GLN A 599 -11.58 -1.77 -4.38
N MET A 600 -11.18 -0.76 -5.15
CA MET A 600 -9.99 -0.79 -6.01
C MET A 600 -9.38 0.59 -5.97
N GLU A 601 -8.05 0.66 -5.94
CA GLU A 601 -7.34 1.90 -5.78
C GLU A 601 -5.99 1.93 -6.49
N HIS A 602 -5.61 3.12 -6.96
CA HIS A 602 -4.24 3.41 -7.35
C HIS A 602 -3.78 4.80 -6.88
N THR A 603 -2.59 4.87 -6.29
CA THR A 603 -1.80 6.10 -6.28
C THR A 603 -1.45 6.54 -7.71
N ILE A 604 -1.77 7.79 -8.02
CA ILE A 604 -1.35 8.53 -9.23
C ILE A 604 -0.48 9.73 -8.85
N LEU A 605 0.43 10.12 -9.74
CA LEU A 605 1.22 11.35 -9.63
C LEU A 605 0.94 12.27 -10.82
N LEU A 606 0.67 13.55 -10.53
CA LEU A 606 0.38 14.58 -11.52
C LEU A 606 1.68 15.30 -11.92
N ARG A 607 2.51 14.66 -12.75
CA ARG A 607 3.78 15.25 -13.19
C ARG A 607 3.56 16.41 -14.17
N PRO A 608 4.51 17.35 -14.30
CA PRO A 608 4.41 18.46 -15.26
C PRO A 608 4.16 18.03 -16.71
N THR A 609 4.72 16.90 -17.16
CA THR A 609 4.52 16.42 -18.55
C THR A 609 3.34 15.47 -18.73
N CYS A 610 2.98 14.68 -17.72
CA CYS A 610 1.99 13.60 -17.83
C CYS A 610 1.44 13.15 -16.48
N LYS A 611 0.35 12.36 -16.51
CA LYS A 611 -0.20 11.65 -15.34
C LYS A 611 0.41 10.25 -15.26
N GLU A 612 1.08 9.91 -14.17
CA GLU A 612 1.68 8.57 -13.98
C GLU A 612 0.89 7.78 -12.93
N VAL A 613 0.21 6.72 -13.35
CA VAL A 613 -0.47 5.75 -12.46
C VAL A 613 0.59 4.80 -11.91
N LEU A 614 1.36 5.30 -10.94
CA LEU A 614 2.55 4.67 -10.35
C LEU A 614 2.33 3.21 -9.96
N SER A 615 1.18 2.92 -9.34
CA SER A 615 0.83 1.61 -8.77
C SER A 615 0.10 0.66 -9.73
N ARG A 616 -0.13 1.05 -11.00
CA ARG A 616 -0.73 0.17 -12.02
C ARG A 616 0.12 -1.10 -12.20
N GLY A 617 -0.52 -2.22 -12.48
CA GLY A 617 0.16 -3.46 -12.87
C GLY A 617 -0.54 -4.16 -14.04
N PRO A 618 -0.05 -5.35 -14.43
CA PRO A 618 -0.75 -6.21 -15.39
C PRO A 618 -2.05 -6.80 -14.83
N ASP A 619 -2.17 -6.90 -13.51
CA ASP A 619 -3.25 -7.55 -12.75
C ASP A 619 -4.52 -6.72 -12.65
N TYR A 620 -4.38 -5.42 -12.35
CA TYR A 620 -5.44 -4.39 -12.43
C TYR A 620 -4.85 -3.03 -12.82
#